data_AF-A0A1I7G127-F1
#
_entry.id   AF-A0A1I7G127-F1
#
_cell.length_a   1.000
_cell.length_b   1.000
_cell.length_c   1.000
_cell.angle_alpha   90.00
_cell.angle_beta   90.00
_cell.angle_gamma   90.00
#
_symmetry.space_group_name_H-M   'P 1'
#
loop_
_entity.id
_entity.type
_entity.pdbx_description
1 polymer ?
#
loop_
_entity_poly.entity_id
_entity_poly.type
_entity_poly.pdbx_seq_one_letter_code
_entity_poly.pdbx_strand_id
1 'polypeptide(L)'
;MQRQKRLYCIILLCSSFTVGLYAQSSVMQPNTNKIERNTAVTTQLNTTASTTNNIQLKVVRANDSLYAIRIVNSTASPIPISLQDWHLFLIQEAKNKQGEWKPIEYWEYSTCGNSYLTETLKPNGFLETRSIAYSGNYETEIRFKWLHNHQVYYTNPIKGAVHTSQFLIPEDLLNQRLFARVYRLGGTELLNKVLFLEPDGMKEFETKQKAFVANIAERNQQKKE
;
A
#
# COMPACT_ATOMS: atom_id res chain seq x y z
N MET A 1 -37.26 -61.26 -37.87
CA MET A 1 -35.82 -60.93 -37.87
C MET A 1 -35.65 -59.47 -37.43
N GLN A 2 -35.39 -59.27 -36.14
CA GLN A 2 -35.39 -58.01 -35.41
C GLN A 2 -34.07 -57.24 -35.66
N ARG A 3 -34.14 -55.96 -36.04
CA ARG A 3 -32.98 -55.05 -36.01
C ARG A 3 -33.34 -53.82 -35.16
N GLN A 4 -32.90 -53.86 -33.91
CA GLN A 4 -32.91 -52.71 -33.00
C GLN A 4 -31.99 -51.61 -33.55
N LYS A 5 -32.54 -50.41 -33.78
CA LYS A 5 -31.75 -49.19 -33.99
C LYS A 5 -31.42 -48.62 -32.61
N ARG A 6 -30.13 -48.64 -32.23
CA ARG A 6 -29.64 -48.00 -31.00
C ARG A 6 -29.55 -46.50 -31.24
N LEU A 7 -30.31 -45.73 -30.47
CA LEU A 7 -30.28 -44.28 -30.40
C LEU A 7 -29.10 -43.88 -29.49
N TYR A 8 -28.09 -43.21 -30.03
CA TYR A 8 -27.00 -42.64 -29.25
C TYR A 8 -27.44 -41.29 -28.68
N CYS A 9 -27.74 -41.23 -27.38
CA CYS A 9 -27.81 -39.98 -26.63
C CYS A 9 -26.40 -39.42 -26.45
N ILE A 10 -26.07 -38.36 -27.19
CA ILE A 10 -24.88 -37.55 -26.90
C ILE A 10 -25.23 -36.66 -25.71
N ILE A 11 -24.73 -37.03 -24.53
CA ILE A 11 -24.78 -36.18 -23.34
C ILE A 11 -23.66 -35.15 -23.50
N LEU A 12 -24.03 -33.93 -23.90
CA LEU A 12 -23.16 -32.76 -23.83
C LEU A 12 -22.98 -32.40 -22.35
N LEU A 13 -21.89 -32.88 -21.75
CA LEU A 13 -21.38 -32.41 -20.47
C LEU A 13 -20.88 -30.97 -20.67
N CYS A 14 -21.76 -29.99 -20.47
CA CYS A 14 -21.36 -28.61 -20.22
C CYS A 14 -20.63 -28.58 -18.88
N SER A 15 -19.30 -28.67 -18.91
CA SER A 15 -18.47 -28.31 -17.78
C SER A 15 -18.65 -26.81 -17.54
N SER A 16 -19.46 -26.47 -16.54
CA SER A 16 -19.54 -25.12 -16.00
C SER A 16 -18.18 -24.80 -15.37
N PHE A 17 -17.30 -24.21 -16.17
CA PHE A 17 -16.08 -23.58 -15.71
C PHE A 17 -16.52 -22.31 -14.96
N THR A 18 -16.83 -22.43 -13.67
CA THR A 18 -17.03 -21.29 -12.80
C THR A 18 -15.66 -20.63 -12.62
N VAL A 19 -15.33 -19.69 -13.51
CA VAL A 19 -14.27 -18.73 -13.24
C VAL A 19 -14.78 -17.92 -12.05
N GLY A 20 -14.31 -18.26 -10.86
CA GLY A 20 -14.53 -17.44 -9.67
C GLY A 20 -13.87 -16.10 -9.90
N LEU A 21 -14.63 -15.13 -10.39
CA LEU A 21 -14.29 -13.72 -10.31
C LEU A 21 -14.28 -13.40 -8.82
N TYR A 22 -13.11 -13.42 -8.20
CA TYR A 22 -12.91 -12.86 -6.87
C TYR A 22 -13.29 -11.38 -6.97
N ALA A 23 -14.47 -11.03 -6.46
CA ALA A 23 -14.92 -9.64 -6.41
C ALA A 23 -13.92 -8.86 -5.53
N GLN A 24 -13.24 -7.89 -6.14
CA GLN A 24 -12.37 -6.99 -5.40
C GLN A 24 -13.20 -6.09 -4.49
N SER A 25 -12.62 -5.66 -3.37
CA SER A 25 -13.29 -4.74 -2.44
C SER A 25 -13.60 -3.41 -3.13
N SER A 26 -14.80 -2.89 -2.89
CA SER A 26 -15.26 -1.59 -3.41
C SER A 26 -15.00 -0.43 -2.44
N VAL A 27 -14.45 -0.69 -1.25
CA VAL A 27 -14.14 0.32 -0.24
C VAL A 27 -12.63 0.43 -0.03
N MET A 28 -12.18 1.52 0.59
CA MET A 28 -10.76 1.73 0.88
C MET A 28 -10.22 0.56 1.70
N GLN A 29 -9.02 0.07 1.37
CA GLN A 29 -8.39 -1.08 2.04
C GLN A 29 -7.03 -0.70 2.60
N PRO A 30 -6.52 -1.43 3.61
CA PRO A 30 -5.13 -1.28 3.99
C PRO A 30 -4.24 -1.79 2.85
N ASN A 31 -3.13 -1.09 2.58
CA ASN A 31 -2.17 -1.59 1.62
C ASN A 31 -1.47 -2.86 2.16
N THR A 32 -1.31 -3.87 1.30
CA THR A 32 -0.74 -5.19 1.67
C THR A 32 0.45 -5.58 0.78
N ASN A 33 1.16 -4.58 0.22
CA ASN A 33 2.32 -4.79 -0.65
C ASN A 33 3.45 -5.54 0.07
N LYS A 34 4.13 -6.47 -0.59
CA LYS A 34 5.30 -7.16 -0.01
C LYS A 34 6.46 -7.12 -0.99
N ILE A 35 7.64 -6.78 -0.48
CA ILE A 35 8.85 -6.80 -1.30
C ILE A 35 9.15 -8.22 -1.79
N GLU A 36 9.54 -8.34 -3.05
CA GLU A 36 9.94 -9.62 -3.63
C GLU A 36 11.40 -9.93 -3.28
N ARG A 37 11.66 -10.87 -2.35
CA ARG A 37 13.04 -11.18 -1.89
C ARG A 37 14.03 -11.54 -3.01
N ASN A 38 13.56 -12.08 -4.12
CA ASN A 38 14.42 -12.48 -5.24
C ASN A 38 14.86 -11.30 -6.14
N THR A 39 14.24 -10.12 -6.02
CA THR A 39 14.63 -8.92 -6.80
C THR A 39 15.59 -8.01 -6.04
N ALA A 40 15.67 -8.12 -4.71
CA ALA A 40 16.67 -7.45 -3.89
C ALA A 40 18.11 -7.94 -4.15
N VAL A 41 18.26 -9.06 -4.89
CA VAL A 41 19.56 -9.60 -5.31
C VAL A 41 19.78 -9.31 -6.79
N THR A 42 20.42 -8.17 -7.05
CA THR A 42 21.42 -8.00 -8.11
C THR A 42 21.02 -8.46 -9.53
N THR A 43 19.98 -7.86 -10.14
CA THR A 43 20.08 -7.65 -11.59
C THR A 43 20.60 -6.24 -11.78
N GLN A 44 21.91 -6.10 -12.04
CA GLN A 44 22.47 -4.82 -12.46
C GLN A 44 21.66 -4.38 -13.69
N LEU A 45 20.94 -3.27 -13.58
CA LEU A 45 20.34 -2.67 -14.75
C LEU A 45 21.51 -2.28 -15.66
N ASN A 46 21.63 -2.93 -16.82
CA ASN A 46 22.54 -2.54 -17.91
C ASN A 46 22.06 -1.23 -18.58
N THR A 47 21.65 -0.26 -17.78
CA THR A 47 21.25 1.07 -18.23
C THR A 47 22.32 2.03 -17.76
N THR A 48 22.92 2.70 -18.73
CA THR A 48 23.86 3.81 -18.59
C THR A 48 23.55 4.63 -17.33
N ALA A 49 24.53 4.78 -16.44
CA ALA A 49 24.41 5.50 -15.18
C ALA A 49 23.61 6.79 -15.39
N SER A 50 22.43 6.86 -14.78
CA SER A 50 21.59 8.05 -14.83
C SER A 50 22.32 9.14 -14.05
N THR A 51 22.62 10.27 -14.68
CA THR A 51 23.33 11.42 -14.08
C THR A 51 22.56 12.11 -12.95
N THR A 52 21.35 11.64 -12.63
CA THR A 52 20.57 12.11 -11.49
C THR A 52 20.88 11.25 -10.27
N ASN A 53 21.61 11.81 -9.30
CA ASN A 53 21.77 11.24 -7.95
C ASN A 53 20.43 11.26 -7.20
N ASN A 54 19.49 10.37 -7.55
CA ASN A 54 18.18 10.30 -6.91
C ASN A 54 17.63 8.86 -6.77
N ILE A 55 16.62 8.74 -5.92
CA ILE A 55 15.74 7.57 -5.85
C ILE A 55 14.59 7.78 -6.83
N GLN A 56 14.30 6.78 -7.65
CA GLN A 56 13.17 6.81 -8.59
C GLN A 56 12.13 5.76 -8.20
N LEU A 57 10.86 6.14 -8.25
CA LEU A 57 9.73 5.24 -8.05
C LEU A 57 8.97 5.10 -9.37
N LYS A 58 8.81 3.87 -9.87
CA LYS A 58 8.16 3.59 -11.16
C LYS A 58 7.08 2.55 -11.00
N VAL A 59 5.99 2.69 -11.76
CA VAL A 59 4.91 1.70 -11.81
C VAL A 59 4.66 1.26 -13.24
N VAL A 60 4.40 -0.02 -13.41
CA VAL A 60 3.90 -0.63 -14.64
C VAL A 60 2.74 -1.56 -14.34
N ARG A 61 1.84 -1.74 -15.31
CA ARG A 61 0.82 -2.78 -15.23
C ARG A 61 1.50 -4.14 -15.42
N ALA A 62 1.49 -4.98 -14.40
CA ALA A 62 2.10 -6.31 -14.48
C ALA A 62 1.15 -7.30 -15.18
N ASN A 63 -0.13 -7.20 -14.85
CA ASN A 63 -1.25 -7.89 -15.51
C ASN A 63 -2.57 -7.17 -15.14
N ASP A 64 -3.70 -7.76 -15.51
CA ASP A 64 -5.02 -7.17 -15.28
C ASP A 64 -5.35 -6.96 -13.80
N SER A 65 -4.72 -7.69 -12.88
CA SER A 65 -5.02 -7.64 -11.44
C SER A 65 -3.89 -7.05 -10.60
N LEU A 66 -2.73 -6.73 -11.18
CA LEU A 66 -1.55 -6.31 -10.43
C LEU A 66 -0.77 -5.18 -11.12
N TYR A 67 -0.30 -4.26 -10.28
CA TYR A 67 0.79 -3.34 -10.59
C TYR A 67 2.12 -3.90 -10.07
N ALA A 68 3.19 -3.71 -10.85
CA ALA A 68 4.56 -3.87 -10.36
C ALA A 68 5.14 -2.48 -10.09
N ILE A 69 5.61 -2.27 -8.86
CA ILE A 69 6.21 -1.01 -8.40
C ILE A 69 7.70 -1.25 -8.14
N ARG A 70 8.56 -0.44 -8.76
CA ARG A 70 10.02 -0.48 -8.57
C ARG A 70 10.54 0.77 -7.91
N ILE A 71 11.36 0.59 -6.88
CA ILE A 71 12.21 1.62 -6.29
C ILE A 71 13.61 1.42 -6.85
N VAL A 72 14.16 2.40 -7.55
CA VAL A 72 15.48 2.33 -8.19
C VAL A 72 16.42 3.30 -7.48
N ASN A 73 17.55 2.78 -6.97
CA ASN A 73 18.63 3.60 -6.44
C ASN A 73 19.58 3.97 -7.57
N SER A 74 19.48 5.20 -8.09
CA SER A 74 20.41 5.70 -9.13
C SER A 74 21.62 6.44 -8.54
N THR A 75 21.80 6.38 -7.22
CA THR A 75 22.93 7.04 -6.54
C THR A 75 24.15 6.13 -6.48
N ALA A 76 25.32 6.71 -6.27
CA ALA A 76 26.57 5.98 -6.05
C ALA A 76 26.67 5.32 -4.66
N SER A 77 25.72 5.58 -3.76
CA SER A 77 25.76 5.11 -2.36
C SER A 77 24.61 4.16 -2.04
N PRO A 78 24.82 3.17 -1.15
CA PRO A 78 23.73 2.35 -0.65
C PRO A 78 22.70 3.21 0.09
N ILE A 79 21.42 2.86 -0.04
CA ILE A 79 20.31 3.57 0.61
C ILE A 79 19.61 2.60 1.57
N PRO A 80 19.50 2.93 2.87
CA PRO A 80 18.71 2.14 3.80
C PRO A 80 17.22 2.36 3.53
N ILE A 81 16.46 1.29 3.38
CA ILE A 81 15.02 1.31 3.11
C ILE A 81 14.28 0.75 4.31
N SER A 82 13.50 1.61 4.97
CA SER A 82 12.65 1.21 6.10
C SER A 82 11.42 0.44 5.63
N LEU A 83 11.11 -0.64 6.34
CA LEU A 83 10.02 -1.56 6.05
C LEU A 83 9.26 -1.91 7.33
N GLN A 84 8.00 -2.31 7.17
CA GLN A 84 7.19 -2.92 8.23
C GLN A 84 6.69 -4.27 7.78
N ASP A 85 7.06 -5.36 8.47
CA ASP A 85 6.67 -6.73 8.14
C ASP A 85 6.93 -7.09 6.67
N TRP A 86 8.02 -6.58 6.09
CA TRP A 86 8.39 -6.69 4.66
C TRP A 86 7.53 -5.87 3.68
N HIS A 87 6.71 -4.96 4.18
CA HIS A 87 5.91 -4.02 3.39
C HIS A 87 6.64 -2.68 3.31
N LEU A 88 6.63 -2.05 2.14
CA LEU A 88 7.04 -0.66 1.97
C LEU A 88 5.92 0.24 2.47
N PHE A 89 6.24 1.35 3.14
CA PHE A 89 5.28 2.40 3.50
C PHE A 89 4.72 3.07 2.23
N LEU A 90 3.79 2.39 1.57
CA LEU A 90 3.32 2.66 0.23
C LEU A 90 1.79 2.53 0.23
N ILE A 91 1.11 3.51 -0.36
CA ILE A 91 -0.34 3.46 -0.59
C ILE A 91 -0.67 3.85 -2.02
N GLN A 92 -1.79 3.35 -2.54
CA GLN A 92 -2.32 3.74 -3.82
C GLN A 92 -3.20 4.99 -3.71
N GLU A 93 -3.04 5.90 -4.69
CA GLU A 93 -3.88 7.08 -4.88
C GLU A 93 -4.52 7.05 -6.27
N ALA A 94 -5.69 7.67 -6.38
CA ALA A 94 -6.41 7.85 -7.63
C ALA A 94 -6.88 9.30 -7.78
N LYS A 95 -7.04 9.78 -9.02
CA LYS A 95 -7.71 11.07 -9.25
C LYS A 95 -9.21 10.95 -9.01
N ASN A 96 -9.78 11.82 -8.19
CA ASN A 96 -11.24 11.92 -8.02
C ASN A 96 -11.89 12.65 -9.23
N LYS A 97 -13.20 12.87 -9.17
CA LYS A 97 -13.97 13.55 -10.25
C LYS A 97 -13.53 14.99 -10.49
N GLN A 98 -12.86 15.61 -9.52
CA GLN A 98 -12.31 16.96 -9.59
C GLN A 98 -10.85 16.96 -10.13
N GLY A 99 -10.29 15.80 -10.45
CA GLY A 99 -8.91 15.65 -10.92
C GLY A 99 -7.86 15.70 -9.81
N GLU A 100 -8.29 15.71 -8.54
CA GLU A 100 -7.41 15.73 -7.37
C GLU A 100 -6.96 14.32 -7.00
N TRP A 101 -5.68 14.15 -6.68
CA TRP A 101 -5.18 12.90 -6.11
C TRP A 101 -5.74 12.69 -4.71
N LYS A 102 -6.36 11.53 -4.49
CA LYS A 102 -6.88 11.10 -3.19
C LYS A 102 -6.43 9.67 -2.90
N PRO A 103 -6.16 9.33 -1.63
CA PRO A 103 -5.89 7.96 -1.23
C PRO A 103 -7.11 7.08 -1.53
N ILE A 104 -6.83 5.86 -2.00
CA ILE A 104 -7.80 4.77 -2.10
C ILE A 104 -7.38 3.55 -1.29
N GLU A 105 -6.25 3.68 -0.60
CA GLU A 105 -5.73 2.77 0.40
C GLU A 105 -5.25 3.58 1.59
N TYR A 106 -5.13 2.92 2.75
CA TYR A 106 -4.53 3.49 3.95
C TYR A 106 -3.43 2.58 4.52
N TRP A 107 -2.65 3.11 5.44
CA TRP A 107 -1.56 2.38 6.09
C TRP A 107 -1.90 2.00 7.53
N GLU A 108 -1.59 0.75 7.90
CA GLU A 108 -1.73 0.24 9.26
C GLU A 108 -0.35 0.05 9.90
N TYR A 109 -0.01 0.93 10.84
CA TYR A 109 1.24 0.81 11.58
C TYR A 109 1.16 -0.31 12.61
N SER A 110 2.20 -1.15 12.65
CA SER A 110 2.35 -2.18 13.67
C SER A 110 2.66 -1.53 15.01
N THR A 111 2.01 -2.01 16.07
CA THR A 111 2.35 -1.63 17.45
C THR A 111 3.47 -2.49 18.04
N CYS A 112 3.98 -3.48 17.28
CA CYS A 112 5.07 -4.36 17.71
C CYS A 112 6.41 -3.84 17.16
N GLY A 113 7.39 -3.62 18.03
CA GLY A 113 8.72 -3.15 17.63
C GLY A 113 9.44 -4.08 16.66
N ASN A 114 9.18 -5.39 16.75
CA ASN A 114 9.82 -6.41 15.90
C ASN A 114 9.31 -6.40 14.45
N SER A 115 8.27 -5.63 14.15
CA SER A 115 7.75 -5.48 12.79
C SER A 115 8.60 -4.57 11.92
N TYR A 116 9.46 -3.73 12.50
CA TYR A 116 10.22 -2.73 11.75
C TYR A 116 11.62 -3.23 11.42
N LEU A 117 11.98 -3.14 10.13
CA LEU A 117 13.26 -3.61 9.62
C LEU A 117 13.81 -2.67 8.56
N THR A 118 15.10 -2.80 8.27
CA THR A 118 15.80 -1.98 7.28
C THR A 118 16.50 -2.89 6.27
N GLU A 119 16.22 -2.68 5.00
CA GLU A 119 16.90 -3.32 3.88
C GLU A 119 17.88 -2.37 3.21
N THR A 120 19.02 -2.86 2.75
CA THR A 120 20.02 -2.00 2.08
C THR A 120 19.86 -2.10 0.56
N LEU A 121 19.40 -1.02 -0.06
CA LEU A 121 19.32 -0.93 -1.52
C LEU A 121 20.66 -0.46 -2.09
N LYS A 122 21.38 -1.39 -2.74
CA LYS A 122 22.70 -1.13 -3.33
C LYS A 122 22.64 -0.06 -4.44
N PRO A 123 23.76 0.64 -4.72
CA PRO A 123 23.90 1.51 -5.89
C PRO A 123 23.47 0.81 -7.18
N ASN A 124 22.73 1.51 -8.04
CA ASN A 124 22.17 1.00 -9.29
C ASN A 124 21.27 -0.24 -9.14
N GLY A 125 20.86 -0.58 -7.93
CA GLY A 125 19.93 -1.66 -7.62
C GLY A 125 18.48 -1.19 -7.64
N PHE A 126 17.55 -2.16 -7.58
CA PHE A 126 16.14 -1.88 -7.37
C PHE A 126 15.50 -2.84 -6.37
N LEU A 127 14.40 -2.39 -5.76
CA LEU A 127 13.45 -3.24 -5.04
C LEU A 127 12.14 -3.27 -5.83
N GLU A 128 11.51 -4.43 -5.92
CA GLU A 128 10.19 -4.58 -6.51
C GLU A 128 9.17 -5.03 -5.46
N THR A 129 7.96 -4.47 -5.56
CA THR A 129 6.78 -4.92 -4.81
C THR A 129 5.58 -4.95 -5.77
N ARG A 130 4.53 -5.68 -5.39
CA ARG A 130 3.26 -5.72 -6.13
C ARG A 130 2.15 -5.08 -5.33
N SER A 131 1.23 -4.42 -6.04
CA SER A 131 -0.03 -3.95 -5.48
C SER A 131 -1.20 -4.38 -6.36
N ILE A 132 -2.39 -4.44 -5.78
CA ILE A 132 -3.61 -4.78 -6.49
C ILE A 132 -3.89 -3.72 -7.55
N ALA A 133 -4.17 -4.15 -8.78
CA ALA A 133 -4.84 -3.30 -9.75
C ALA A 133 -6.34 -3.42 -9.52
N TYR A 134 -6.88 -2.45 -8.80
CA TYR A 134 -8.32 -2.37 -8.57
C TYR A 134 -9.08 -2.28 -9.91
N SER A 135 -10.30 -2.78 -9.85
CA SER A 135 -11.34 -2.65 -10.85
C SER A 135 -12.45 -1.79 -10.25
N GLY A 136 -13.29 -1.24 -11.12
CA GLY A 136 -14.45 -0.50 -10.70
C GLY A 136 -15.10 0.22 -11.86
N ASN A 137 -16.13 0.99 -11.56
CA ASN A 137 -16.94 1.69 -12.54
C ASN A 137 -16.45 3.11 -12.86
N TYR A 138 -15.33 3.53 -12.27
CA TYR A 138 -14.76 4.86 -12.46
C TYR A 138 -13.32 4.75 -12.97
N GLU A 139 -13.16 4.97 -14.28
CA GLU A 139 -11.86 5.07 -14.96
C GLU A 139 -11.13 6.34 -14.52
N THR A 140 -9.86 6.21 -14.17
CA THR A 140 -9.05 7.30 -13.61
C THR A 140 -7.55 7.06 -13.83
N GLU A 141 -6.73 7.97 -13.31
CA GLU A 141 -5.30 7.79 -13.18
C GLU A 141 -4.95 7.36 -11.76
N ILE A 142 -4.05 6.41 -11.68
CA ILE A 142 -3.50 5.82 -10.47
C ILE A 142 -2.04 6.26 -10.32
N ARG A 143 -1.62 6.49 -9.08
CA ARG A 143 -0.20 6.56 -8.71
C ARG A 143 0.01 5.91 -7.35
N PHE A 144 1.26 5.62 -7.01
CA PHE A 144 1.62 5.18 -5.68
C PHE A 144 2.39 6.26 -4.95
N LYS A 145 2.06 6.45 -3.68
CA LYS A 145 2.71 7.35 -2.73
C LYS A 145 3.57 6.51 -1.80
N TRP A 146 4.87 6.75 -1.79
CA TRP A 146 5.83 6.07 -0.91
C TRP A 146 6.40 7.08 0.09
N LEU A 147 6.29 6.79 1.38
CA LEU A 147 6.91 7.57 2.45
C LEU A 147 8.24 6.92 2.86
N HIS A 148 9.32 7.68 2.72
CA HIS A 148 10.66 7.24 3.08
C HIS A 148 11.48 8.39 3.64
N ASN A 149 12.05 8.21 4.84
CA ASN A 149 12.87 9.22 5.53
C ASN A 149 12.21 10.61 5.57
N HIS A 150 10.93 10.68 5.96
CA HIS A 150 10.15 11.93 6.03
C HIS A 150 9.93 12.63 4.67
N GLN A 151 10.27 11.97 3.57
CA GLN A 151 10.04 12.45 2.21
C GLN A 151 9.03 11.56 1.49
N VAL A 152 8.24 12.17 0.61
CA VAL A 152 7.26 11.47 -0.21
C VAL A 152 7.76 11.38 -1.63
N TYR A 153 7.69 10.17 -2.19
CA TYR A 153 7.97 9.88 -3.58
C TYR A 153 6.70 9.39 -4.27
N TYR A 154 6.55 9.74 -5.54
CA TYR A 154 5.41 9.32 -6.36
C TYR A 154 5.87 8.55 -7.58
N THR A 155 5.07 7.56 -7.98
CA THR A 155 5.24 6.93 -9.30
C THR A 155 4.81 7.88 -10.41
N ASN A 156 5.16 7.54 -11.64
CA ASN A 156 4.42 8.02 -12.82
C ASN A 156 2.92 7.66 -12.69
N PRO A 157 2.02 8.50 -13.21
CA PRO A 157 0.61 8.14 -13.37
C PRO A 157 0.44 6.95 -14.34
N ILE A 158 -0.56 6.12 -14.08
CA ILE A 158 -0.97 5.01 -14.97
C ILE A 158 -2.50 4.92 -15.01
N LYS A 159 -3.08 4.48 -16.13
CA LYS A 159 -4.53 4.27 -16.22
C LYS A 159 -4.99 3.09 -15.35
N GLY A 160 -6.15 3.23 -14.74
CA GLY A 160 -6.80 2.18 -13.97
C GLY A 160 -8.25 2.55 -13.65
N ALA A 161 -8.94 1.65 -12.96
CA ALA A 161 -10.32 1.85 -12.54
C ALA A 161 -10.45 1.63 -11.03
N VAL A 162 -11.39 2.33 -10.41
CA VAL A 162 -11.70 2.21 -8.98
C VAL A 162 -13.20 2.30 -8.78
N HIS A 163 -13.68 1.82 -7.65
CA HIS A 163 -15.00 2.21 -7.17
C HIS A 163 -14.90 3.58 -6.47
N THR A 164 -15.87 4.47 -6.70
CA THR A 164 -15.86 5.80 -6.06
C THR A 164 -15.96 5.72 -4.53
N SER A 165 -16.50 4.64 -3.99
CA SER A 165 -16.51 4.37 -2.54
C SER A 165 -15.13 4.10 -1.97
N GLN A 166 -14.11 3.80 -2.78
CA GLN A 166 -12.73 3.64 -2.29
C GLN A 166 -12.11 4.96 -1.81
N PHE A 167 -12.69 6.12 -2.16
CA PHE A 167 -12.27 7.41 -1.63
C PHE A 167 -12.78 7.69 -0.20
N LEU A 168 -13.69 6.84 0.31
CA LEU A 168 -14.27 7.00 1.64
C LEU A 168 -13.43 6.22 2.67
N ILE A 169 -13.11 6.90 3.77
CA ILE A 169 -12.47 6.26 4.92
C ILE A 169 -13.48 5.28 5.55
N PRO A 170 -13.10 4.02 5.86
CA PRO A 170 -14.01 3.06 6.47
C PRO A 170 -14.53 3.56 7.83
N GLU A 171 -15.84 3.39 8.10
CA GLU A 171 -16.47 3.88 9.33
C GLU A 171 -15.95 3.16 10.58
N ASP A 172 -15.57 1.89 10.43
CA ASP A 172 -15.06 1.02 11.49
C ASP A 172 -13.56 1.21 11.78
N LEU A 173 -12.89 2.12 11.07
CA LEU A 173 -11.45 2.35 11.22
C LEU A 173 -11.06 2.72 12.67
N LEU A 174 -11.91 3.49 13.36
CA LEU A 174 -11.69 3.86 14.76
C LEU A 174 -11.92 2.71 15.76
N ASN A 175 -12.39 1.54 15.31
CA ASN A 175 -12.42 0.35 16.17
C ASN A 175 -11.00 -0.19 16.41
N GLN A 176 -10.04 0.17 15.54
CA GLN A 176 -8.65 -0.18 15.75
C GLN A 176 -8.02 0.69 16.83
N ARG A 177 -7.42 0.04 17.84
CA ARG A 177 -6.86 0.70 19.04
C ARG A 177 -5.86 1.81 18.71
N LEU A 178 -5.03 1.62 17.69
CA LEU A 178 -4.05 2.62 17.28
C LEU A 178 -4.76 3.87 16.74
N PHE A 179 -5.65 3.72 15.76
CA PHE A 179 -6.35 4.85 15.14
C PHE A 179 -7.27 5.58 16.12
N ALA A 180 -7.97 4.86 17.00
CA ALA A 180 -8.72 5.47 18.10
C ALA A 180 -7.83 6.38 18.96
N ARG A 181 -6.61 5.93 19.25
CA ARG A 181 -5.64 6.68 20.07
C ARG A 181 -5.06 7.88 19.32
N VAL A 182 -4.71 7.71 18.04
CA VAL A 182 -4.25 8.79 17.16
C VAL A 182 -5.31 9.89 17.10
N TYR A 183 -6.56 9.51 16.78
CA TYR A 183 -7.69 10.42 16.72
C TYR A 183 -7.92 11.15 18.05
N ARG A 184 -7.88 10.43 19.18
CA ARG A 184 -8.04 11.04 20.51
C ARG A 184 -6.99 12.12 20.82
N LEU A 185 -5.77 11.97 20.32
CA LEU A 185 -4.65 12.88 20.64
C LEU A 185 -4.49 14.04 19.64
N GLY A 186 -4.93 13.88 18.39
CA GLY A 186 -4.72 14.90 17.36
C GLY A 186 -5.87 15.08 16.37
N GLY A 187 -7.04 14.49 16.63
CA GLY A 187 -8.22 14.60 15.79
C GLY A 187 -8.04 14.04 14.39
N THR A 188 -8.91 14.47 13.48
CA THR A 188 -8.94 14.03 12.07
C THR A 188 -7.67 14.39 11.30
N GLU A 189 -7.06 15.55 11.60
CA GLU A 189 -5.85 15.99 10.90
C GLU A 189 -4.69 15.02 11.14
N LEU A 190 -4.41 14.69 12.41
CA LEU A 190 -3.36 13.74 12.74
C LEU A 190 -3.70 12.33 12.26
N LEU A 191 -4.97 11.93 12.35
CA LEU A 191 -5.41 10.64 11.83
C LEU A 191 -5.11 10.51 10.33
N ASN A 192 -5.48 11.51 9.53
CA ASN A 192 -5.20 11.53 8.10
C ASN A 192 -3.69 11.50 7.81
N LYS A 193 -2.90 12.26 8.58
CA LYS A 193 -1.43 12.24 8.45
C LYS A 193 -0.85 10.84 8.64
N VAL A 194 -1.36 10.10 9.63
CA VAL A 194 -0.91 8.74 9.92
C VAL A 194 -1.41 7.76 8.85
N LEU A 195 -2.70 7.77 8.51
CA LEU A 195 -3.30 6.84 7.56
C LEU A 195 -2.71 6.96 6.15
N PHE A 196 -2.48 8.20 5.72
CA PHE A 196 -2.11 8.50 4.33
C PHE A 196 -0.62 8.80 4.17
N LEU A 197 0.19 8.35 5.13
CA LEU A 197 1.64 8.43 5.06
C LEU A 197 2.13 9.85 4.77
N GLU A 198 1.55 10.84 5.46
CA GLU A 198 2.07 12.20 5.40
C GLU A 198 3.40 12.31 6.16
N PRO A 199 4.33 13.16 5.69
CA PRO A 199 5.56 13.46 6.41
C PRO A 199 5.28 13.79 7.88
N ASP A 200 6.10 13.22 8.77
CA ASP A 200 6.05 13.46 10.21
C ASP A 200 4.74 13.04 10.92
N GLY A 201 3.74 12.44 10.25
CA GLY A 201 2.47 12.07 10.88
C GLY A 201 2.63 11.17 12.11
N MET A 202 3.42 10.09 11.98
CA MET A 202 3.72 9.22 13.11
C MET A 202 4.61 9.88 14.17
N LYS A 203 5.55 10.75 13.77
CA LYS A 203 6.42 11.48 14.71
C LYS A 203 5.61 12.48 15.54
N GLU A 204 4.63 13.15 14.93
CA GLU A 204 3.69 14.03 15.63
C GLU A 204 2.86 13.23 16.63
N PHE A 205 2.34 12.07 16.22
CA PHE A 205 1.61 11.16 17.10
C PHE A 205 2.46 10.70 18.29
N GLU A 206 3.69 10.26 18.05
CA GLU A 206 4.62 9.83 19.11
C GLU A 206 4.91 10.95 20.11
N THR A 207 5.14 12.17 19.63
CA THR A 207 5.34 13.36 20.48
C THR A 207 4.14 13.61 21.38
N LYS A 208 2.93 13.63 20.81
CA LYS A 208 1.68 13.83 21.58
C LYS A 208 1.43 12.69 22.56
N GLN A 209 1.72 11.45 22.17
CA GLN A 209 1.60 10.28 23.03
C GLN A 209 2.56 10.33 24.22
N LYS A 210 3.82 10.74 24.01
CA LYS A 210 4.81 10.94 25.09
C LYS A 210 4.34 12.01 26.07
N ALA A 211 3.89 13.16 25.57
CA ALA A 211 3.35 14.24 26.40
C ALA A 211 2.12 13.79 27.22
N PHE A 212 1.21 13.02 26.61
CA PHE A 212 0.04 12.47 27.29
C PHE A 212 0.44 11.52 28.45
N VAL A 213 1.41 10.63 28.23
CA VAL A 213 1.89 9.71 29.26
C VAL A 213 2.59 10.45 30.40
N ALA A 214 3.41 11.46 30.08
CA ALA A 214 4.08 12.29 31.08
C ALA A 214 3.06 13.00 31.99
N ASN A 215 2.03 13.61 31.41
CA ASN A 215 0.97 14.29 32.17
C ASN A 215 0.21 13.33 33.12
N ILE A 216 -0.05 12.09 32.67
CA ILE A 216 -0.64 11.06 33.54
C ILE A 216 0.28 10.72 34.70
N ALA A 217 1.58 10.58 34.45
CA ALA A 217 2.56 10.27 35.48
C ALA A 217 2.63 11.38 36.54
N GLU A 218 2.68 12.65 36.12
CA GLU A 218 2.69 13.83 37.01
C GLU A 218 1.43 13.88 37.90
N ARG A 219 0.24 13.71 37.31
CA ARG A 219 -1.03 13.67 38.09
C ARG A 219 -1.08 12.54 39.10
N ASN A 220 -0.48 11.40 38.78
CA ASN A 220 -0.42 10.26 39.68
C ASN A 220 0.60 10.46 40.82
N GLN A 221 1.64 11.28 40.62
CA GLN A 221 2.56 11.68 41.67
C GLN A 221 1.89 12.66 42.63
N GLN A 222 1.22 13.69 42.10
CA GLN A 222 0.50 14.69 42.91
C GLN A 222 -0.62 14.10 43.78
N LYS A 223 -1.22 12.97 43.38
CA LYS A 223 -2.25 12.27 44.17
C LYS A 223 -1.70 11.43 45.32
N LYS A 224 -0.38 11.21 45.36
CA LYS A 224 0.30 10.42 46.40
C LYS A 224 0.89 11.29 47.51
N GLU A 225 0.95 12.60 47.28
CA GLU A 225 1.30 13.64 48.26
C GLU A 225 0.03 14.15 48.96
#